data_AF-G1TAQ6-F1
#
_entry.id   AF-G1TAQ6-F1
#
_cell.length_a   1.000
_cell.length_b   1.000
_cell.length_c   1.000
_cell.angle_alpha   90.00
_cell.angle_beta   90.00
_cell.angle_gamma   90.00
#
_symmetry.space_group_name_H-M   'P 1'
#
loop_
_entity.id
_entity.type
_entity.pdbx_description
1 polymer ?
#
loop_
_entity_poly.entity_id
_entity_poly.type
_entity_poly.pdbx_seq_one_letter_code
_entity_poly.pdbx_strand_id
1 'polypeptide(L)'
;MASEVLTVEPLYHGPDINRIPLRSQPAPKPANPPKPLVPSKSKLTTIEAKRIMSVLDETIYKVELVTLLSYVASNPEAMEGMLGEGIMTAIRQHEDLCELLLETTHRLQERERQLQEEEETEEEGWVRDRRFSLRLQKASLLPLMQQVRDSTKDSLRLLLGSPQASSFLQMQTQGRSAEAQSFIDSLIELRGFLFEKLLTSPMEAREKAQFIQDVSRRNRRNQEMIDILENELAVGMKRRKAEVEKENFVIQELKNHLHQVLKFSENNLARTKQEAEKQQKADARASQARLAKIQQDILLLRTQFNNLVMENREAEQALRKKKYKVETEVENWIQKYDTEMSEKQEEYEDLEVIHKEEKAQLEELRRSTTCWWRSSRRSARSARSTPRRGWRPSRRWCAWRGRPRSSRPCGRATWCAPCSGPRRRSAARPKGRTRRRPRARAGAGARARSEPRPTPARRPLQFTAGTTFRETAYK
;
A
#
# COMPACT_ATOMS: atom_id res chain seq x y z
N MET A 1 -28.03 -17.19 -22.29
CA MET A 1 -27.58 -16.27 -21.23
C MET A 1 -26.26 -15.65 -21.66
N ALA A 2 -26.11 -14.34 -21.60
CA ALA A 2 -24.89 -13.66 -22.01
C ALA A 2 -23.79 -13.80 -20.94
N SER A 3 -22.53 -13.84 -21.37
CA SER A 3 -21.37 -13.72 -20.48
C SER A 3 -20.85 -12.29 -20.52
N GLU A 4 -21.35 -11.44 -19.60
CA GLU A 4 -20.88 -10.06 -19.49
C GLU A 4 -19.52 -10.03 -18.79
N VAL A 5 -18.46 -9.88 -19.59
CA VAL A 5 -17.11 -9.63 -19.08
C VAL A 5 -17.02 -8.15 -18.68
N LEU A 6 -17.22 -7.87 -17.39
CA LEU A 6 -17.04 -6.54 -16.82
C LEU A 6 -15.55 -6.15 -16.80
N THR A 7 -15.08 -5.57 -17.91
CA THR A 7 -13.77 -4.91 -18.00
C THR A 7 -13.80 -3.62 -17.18
N VAL A 8 -13.30 -3.67 -15.95
CA VAL A 8 -13.16 -2.48 -15.09
C VAL A 8 -12.03 -1.59 -15.64
N GLU A 9 -12.38 -0.39 -16.13
CA GLU A 9 -11.39 0.60 -16.56
C GLU A 9 -10.50 1.06 -15.40
N PRO A 10 -9.17 1.10 -15.57
CA PRO A 10 -8.28 1.72 -14.59
C PRO A 10 -8.48 3.25 -14.55
N LEU A 11 -9.21 3.74 -13.55
CA LEU A 11 -9.34 5.17 -13.22
C LEU A 11 -8.02 5.74 -12.63
N TYR A 12 -6.95 5.71 -13.42
CA TYR A 12 -5.68 6.36 -13.11
C TYR A 12 -5.12 7.07 -14.33
N HIS A 13 -5.69 8.25 -14.62
CA HIS A 13 -5.12 9.19 -15.58
C HIS A 13 -3.84 9.77 -14.95
N GLY A 14 -2.70 9.15 -15.25
CA GLY A 14 -1.39 9.65 -14.82
C GLY A 14 -1.11 11.06 -15.37
N PRO A 15 -0.27 11.87 -14.70
CA PRO A 15 0.03 13.22 -15.16
C PRO A 15 0.64 13.19 -16.57
N ASP A 16 0.12 14.05 -17.45
CA ASP A 16 0.43 14.09 -18.89
C ASP A 16 1.81 14.74 -19.17
N ILE A 17 2.88 14.04 -18.74
CA ILE A 17 4.28 14.51 -18.78
C ILE A 17 4.75 14.83 -20.22
N ASN A 18 4.06 14.31 -21.23
CA ASN A 18 4.36 14.50 -22.65
C ASN A 18 3.71 15.74 -23.30
N ARG A 19 3.34 16.76 -22.51
CA ARG A 19 2.98 18.10 -23.02
C ARG A 19 4.02 19.16 -22.69
N ILE A 20 5.24 18.96 -23.18
CA ILE A 20 6.14 20.09 -23.46
C ILE A 20 5.44 20.97 -24.51
N PRO A 21 5.18 22.26 -24.26
CA PRO A 21 4.71 23.16 -25.30
C PRO A 21 5.89 23.39 -26.25
N LEU A 22 5.98 22.57 -27.30
CA LEU A 22 6.80 22.88 -28.47
C LEU A 22 6.26 24.18 -29.05
N ARG A 23 6.88 25.30 -28.65
CA ARG A 23 6.83 26.56 -29.40
C ARG A 23 7.60 26.35 -30.69
N SER A 24 7.00 25.61 -31.62
CA SER A 24 7.35 25.64 -33.03
C SER A 24 7.14 27.07 -33.53
N GLN A 25 8.18 27.89 -33.40
CA GLN A 25 8.31 29.05 -34.27
C GLN A 25 8.14 28.55 -35.71
N PRO A 26 7.37 29.24 -36.58
CA PRO A 26 7.14 28.78 -37.93
C PRO A 26 8.49 28.59 -38.61
N ALA A 27 8.77 27.35 -39.03
CA ALA A 27 10.08 26.98 -39.54
C ALA A 27 10.47 27.96 -40.68
N PRO A 28 11.66 28.61 -40.61
CA PRO A 28 12.09 29.49 -41.69
C PRO A 28 12.12 28.67 -42.98
N LYS A 29 11.56 29.24 -44.06
CA LYS A 29 11.35 28.55 -45.35
C LYS A 29 12.58 27.74 -45.73
N PRO A 30 12.42 26.48 -46.21
CA PRO A 30 13.55 25.60 -46.51
C PRO A 30 14.54 26.35 -47.40
N ALA A 31 15.78 26.46 -46.93
CA ALA A 31 16.79 27.24 -47.61
C ALA A 31 17.06 26.60 -48.98
N ASN A 32 16.69 27.31 -50.06
CA ASN A 32 16.88 26.83 -51.42
C ASN A 32 18.31 26.30 -51.59
N PRO A 33 18.50 25.07 -52.09
CA PRO A 33 19.79 24.43 -52.10
C PRO A 33 20.82 25.27 -52.86
N PRO A 34 22.07 25.36 -52.37
CA PRO A 34 23.13 26.11 -53.03
C PRO A 34 23.27 25.65 -54.50
N LYS A 35 23.03 26.57 -55.45
CA LYS A 35 23.12 26.27 -56.89
C LYS A 35 24.51 25.71 -57.24
N PRO A 36 24.63 24.58 -57.95
CA PRO A 36 25.92 24.04 -58.38
C PRO A 36 26.71 25.05 -59.22
N LEU A 37 27.94 25.34 -58.80
CA LEU A 37 28.83 26.33 -59.41
C LEU A 37 29.61 25.75 -60.61
N VAL A 38 28.89 25.13 -61.55
CA VAL A 38 29.44 24.56 -62.79
C VAL A 38 30.02 25.68 -63.66
N PRO A 39 31.22 25.54 -64.26
CA PRO A 39 31.74 26.50 -65.23
C PRO A 39 30.79 26.66 -66.43
N SER A 40 30.52 27.89 -66.88
CA SER A 40 29.60 28.15 -68.01
C SER A 40 30.17 27.76 -69.38
N LYS A 41 31.47 27.42 -69.45
CA LYS A 41 32.20 27.14 -70.69
C LYS A 41 32.85 25.75 -70.62
N SER A 42 32.79 25.03 -71.74
CA SER A 42 33.40 23.71 -71.93
C SER A 42 34.53 23.71 -72.98
N LYS A 43 34.83 24.86 -73.60
CA LYS A 43 35.85 25.01 -74.65
C LYS A 43 36.62 26.30 -74.48
N LEU A 44 37.94 26.25 -74.66
CA LEU A 44 38.82 27.43 -74.60
C LEU A 44 38.57 28.33 -75.82
N THR A 45 38.20 29.59 -75.58
CA THR A 45 37.87 30.56 -76.63
C THR A 45 39.05 31.44 -77.03
N THR A 46 39.96 31.75 -76.11
CA THR A 46 41.11 32.65 -76.35
C THR A 46 42.30 31.92 -76.99
N ILE A 47 43.14 32.67 -77.71
CA ILE A 47 44.30 32.11 -78.43
C ILE A 47 45.44 31.81 -77.43
N GLU A 48 45.60 32.64 -76.41
CA GLU A 48 46.56 32.48 -75.32
C GLU A 48 46.31 31.19 -74.54
N ALA A 49 45.05 30.92 -74.17
CA ALA A 49 44.70 29.68 -73.47
C ALA A 49 44.98 28.44 -74.32
N LYS A 50 44.66 28.47 -75.62
CA LYS A 50 44.99 27.39 -76.56
C LYS A 50 46.51 27.19 -76.70
N ARG A 51 47.30 28.28 -76.72
CA ARG A 51 48.77 28.21 -76.73
C ARG A 51 49.32 27.61 -75.43
N ILE A 52 48.81 28.01 -74.27
CA ILE A 52 49.23 27.46 -72.96
C ILE A 52 48.96 25.95 -72.91
N MET A 53 47.77 25.51 -73.32
CA MET A 53 47.47 24.07 -73.41
C MET A 53 48.35 23.37 -74.46
N SER A 54 48.55 23.95 -75.64
CA SER A 54 49.39 23.36 -76.68
C SER A 54 50.85 23.19 -76.24
N VAL A 55 51.40 24.11 -75.46
CA VAL A 55 52.75 23.99 -74.89
C VAL A 55 52.80 22.89 -73.84
N LEU A 56 51.77 22.76 -73.00
CA LEU A 56 51.69 21.69 -72.00
C LEU A 56 51.53 20.30 -72.64
N ASP A 57 50.67 20.20 -73.66
CA ASP A 57 50.47 18.97 -74.43
C ASP A 57 51.78 18.56 -75.15
N GLU A 58 52.51 19.53 -75.70
CA GLU A 58 53.83 19.32 -76.33
C GLU A 58 54.92 18.94 -75.31
N THR A 59 54.90 19.48 -74.08
CA THR A 59 55.86 19.07 -73.04
C THR A 59 55.54 17.70 -72.47
N ILE A 60 54.26 17.34 -72.27
CA ILE A 60 53.84 15.99 -71.89
C ILE A 60 54.34 14.99 -72.94
N TYR A 61 54.06 15.22 -74.22
CA TYR A 61 54.52 14.38 -75.32
C TYR A 61 56.05 14.21 -75.37
N LYS A 62 56.82 15.28 -75.10
CA LYS A 62 58.29 15.18 -75.03
C LYS A 62 58.76 14.40 -73.80
N VAL A 63 58.12 14.56 -72.64
CA VAL A 63 58.44 13.78 -71.43
C VAL A 63 58.09 12.30 -71.63
N GLU A 64 56.96 11.98 -72.27
CA GLU A 64 56.57 10.62 -72.65
C GLU A 64 57.60 9.89 -73.52
N LEU A 65 58.37 10.63 -74.34
CA LEU A 65 59.45 10.11 -75.17
C LEU A 65 60.79 10.01 -74.41
N VAL A 66 61.16 11.04 -73.62
CA VAL A 66 62.41 11.01 -72.82
C VAL A 66 62.39 9.87 -71.79
N THR A 67 61.24 9.63 -71.17
CA THR A 67 61.04 8.56 -70.17
C THR A 67 61.12 7.13 -70.72
N LEU A 68 61.33 6.97 -72.03
CA LEU A 68 61.51 5.67 -72.69
C LEU A 68 62.94 5.45 -73.22
N LEU A 69 63.84 6.45 -73.16
CA LEU A 69 65.16 6.35 -73.79
C LEU A 69 66.04 5.26 -73.16
N SER A 70 66.03 5.14 -71.83
CA SER A 70 66.78 4.10 -71.10
C SER A 70 66.25 2.69 -71.36
N TYR A 71 64.93 2.54 -71.54
CA TYR A 71 64.32 1.26 -71.95
C TYR A 71 64.75 0.87 -73.38
N VAL A 72 64.85 1.84 -74.29
CA VAL A 72 65.34 1.62 -75.66
C VAL A 72 66.83 1.27 -75.67
N ALA A 73 67.65 1.95 -74.87
CA ALA A 73 69.06 1.64 -74.70
C ALA A 73 69.27 0.21 -74.16
N SER A 74 68.44 -0.20 -73.20
CA SER A 74 68.45 -1.54 -72.58
C SER A 74 67.99 -2.67 -73.51
N ASN A 75 67.27 -2.38 -74.60
CA ASN A 75 66.66 -3.39 -75.49
C ASN A 75 67.07 -3.20 -76.96
N PRO A 76 68.38 -3.20 -77.30
CA PRO A 76 68.86 -2.76 -78.61
C PRO A 76 68.32 -3.60 -79.77
N GLU A 77 68.37 -4.93 -79.67
CA GLU A 77 68.03 -5.86 -80.75
C GLU A 77 66.57 -5.73 -81.23
N ALA A 78 65.65 -5.41 -80.31
CA ALA A 78 64.22 -5.24 -80.60
C ALA A 78 63.87 -3.86 -81.19
N MET A 79 64.77 -2.88 -81.06
CA MET A 79 64.51 -1.47 -81.38
C MET A 79 65.25 -1.00 -82.64
N GLU A 80 66.45 -1.52 -82.90
CA GLU A 80 67.33 -1.06 -83.97
C GLU A 80 66.73 -1.21 -85.37
N GLY A 81 65.96 -2.28 -85.61
CA GLY A 81 65.27 -2.51 -86.88
C GLY A 81 64.11 -1.57 -87.22
N MET A 82 63.62 -0.74 -86.27
CA MET A 82 62.52 0.21 -86.52
C MET A 82 62.82 1.67 -86.11
N LEU A 83 63.75 1.91 -85.19
CA LEU A 83 64.24 3.26 -84.89
C LEU A 83 65.37 3.67 -85.85
N GLY A 84 66.14 2.70 -86.36
CA GLY A 84 67.27 2.93 -87.26
C GLY A 84 68.57 3.29 -86.54
N GLU A 85 69.69 2.93 -87.16
CA GLU A 85 71.05 3.03 -86.61
C GLU A 85 71.39 4.45 -86.10
N GLY A 86 71.01 5.50 -86.84
CA GLY A 86 71.26 6.90 -86.45
C GLY A 86 70.48 7.38 -85.21
N ILE A 87 69.34 6.75 -84.89
CA ILE A 87 68.61 7.02 -83.64
C ILE A 87 69.16 6.16 -82.51
N MET A 88 69.43 4.87 -82.76
CA MET A 88 70.00 3.98 -81.74
C MET A 88 71.38 4.42 -81.27
N THR A 89 72.25 4.89 -82.16
CA THR A 89 73.58 5.41 -81.80
C THR A 89 73.49 6.66 -80.93
N ALA A 90 72.57 7.59 -81.24
CA ALA A 90 72.30 8.76 -80.41
C ALA A 90 71.69 8.40 -79.04
N ILE A 91 70.85 7.36 -78.96
CA ILE A 91 70.27 6.88 -77.69
C ILE A 91 71.32 6.15 -76.84
N ARG A 92 72.18 5.31 -77.43
CA ARG A 92 73.33 4.69 -76.71
C ARG A 92 74.25 5.77 -76.12
N GLN A 93 74.68 6.73 -76.94
CA GLN A 93 75.48 7.87 -76.48
C GLN A 93 74.78 8.72 -75.41
N HIS A 94 73.44 8.75 -75.39
CA HIS A 94 72.69 9.42 -74.33
C HIS A 94 72.75 8.63 -73.02
N GLU A 95 72.57 7.31 -73.08
CA GLU A 95 72.64 6.44 -71.91
C GLU A 95 74.08 6.39 -71.34
N ASP A 96 75.11 6.30 -72.18
CA ASP A 96 76.53 6.36 -71.78
C ASP A 96 76.82 7.64 -70.94
N LEU A 97 76.25 8.78 -71.35
CA LEU A 97 76.39 10.06 -70.64
C LEU A 97 75.54 10.11 -69.35
N CYS A 98 74.39 9.45 -69.32
CA CYS A 98 73.54 9.31 -68.14
C CYS A 98 74.19 8.40 -67.09
N GLU A 99 74.73 7.24 -67.48
CA GLU A 99 75.50 6.35 -66.61
C GLU A 99 76.71 7.08 -66.02
N LEU A 100 77.49 7.78 -66.85
CA LEU A 100 78.62 8.59 -66.38
C LEU A 100 78.20 9.68 -65.38
N LEU A 101 77.02 10.29 -65.56
CA LEU A 101 76.47 11.26 -64.61
C LEU A 101 76.02 10.58 -63.30
N LEU A 102 75.44 9.39 -63.35
CA LEU A 102 75.04 8.62 -62.18
C LEU A 102 76.27 8.11 -61.39
N GLU A 103 77.29 7.57 -62.06
CA GLU A 103 78.55 7.16 -61.43
C GLU A 103 79.25 8.33 -60.75
N THR A 104 79.39 9.47 -61.45
CA THR A 104 80.09 10.64 -60.92
C THR A 104 79.33 11.30 -59.78
N THR A 105 77.99 11.34 -59.82
CA THR A 105 77.18 11.85 -58.70
C THR A 105 77.19 10.90 -57.50
N HIS A 106 77.03 9.58 -57.69
CA HIS A 106 77.12 8.59 -56.63
C HIS A 106 78.50 8.63 -55.94
N ARG A 107 79.59 8.67 -56.71
CA ARG A 107 80.96 8.77 -56.16
C ARG A 107 81.25 10.10 -55.46
N LEU A 108 80.47 11.16 -55.73
CA LEU A 108 80.54 12.43 -55.01
C LEU A 108 79.65 12.47 -53.76
N GLN A 109 78.51 11.77 -53.77
CA GLN A 109 77.66 11.58 -52.59
C GLN A 109 78.36 10.71 -51.54
N GLU A 110 78.98 9.61 -51.95
CA GLU A 110 79.78 8.76 -51.07
C GLU A 110 80.95 9.53 -50.44
N ARG A 111 81.66 10.35 -51.23
CA ARG A 111 82.70 11.26 -50.72
C ARG A 111 82.16 12.35 -49.79
N GLU A 112 80.92 12.79 -49.98
CA GLU A 112 80.29 13.77 -49.10
C GLU A 112 79.86 13.15 -47.77
N ARG A 113 79.34 11.91 -47.76
CA ARG A 113 79.05 11.17 -46.52
C ARG A 113 80.33 10.92 -45.73
N GLN A 114 81.38 10.42 -46.38
CA GLN A 114 82.69 10.21 -45.74
C GLN A 114 83.22 11.52 -45.14
N LEU A 115 83.06 12.66 -45.82
CA LEU A 115 83.45 13.96 -45.30
C LEU A 115 82.57 14.47 -44.14
N GLN A 116 81.31 14.04 -44.03
CA GLN A 116 80.46 14.33 -42.86
C GLN A 116 80.89 13.50 -41.64
N GLU A 117 81.28 12.24 -41.87
CA GLU A 117 81.82 11.36 -40.83
C GLU A 117 83.22 11.82 -40.36
N GLU A 118 84.07 12.32 -41.27
CA GLU A 118 85.39 12.91 -40.96
C GLU A 118 85.28 14.30 -40.27
N GLU A 119 84.26 15.12 -40.61
CA GLU A 119 84.01 16.47 -40.03
C GLU A 119 83.62 16.41 -38.54
N GLU A 120 83.27 15.23 -37.99
CA GLU A 120 83.09 15.01 -36.55
C GLU A 120 84.38 14.67 -35.78
N THR A 121 85.49 14.34 -36.47
CA THR A 121 86.69 13.73 -35.84
C THR A 121 88.04 14.41 -36.07
N GLU A 122 88.21 15.23 -37.11
CA GLU A 122 89.52 15.79 -37.50
C GLU A 122 89.63 17.34 -37.46
N GLU A 123 90.85 17.87 -37.62
CA GLU A 123 91.14 19.31 -37.54
C GLU A 123 90.51 20.13 -38.68
N GLU A 124 89.97 21.30 -38.32
CA GLU A 124 89.23 22.19 -39.25
C GLU A 124 89.97 22.53 -40.55
N GLY A 125 91.31 22.59 -40.54
CA GLY A 125 92.12 22.98 -41.69
C GLY A 125 91.99 22.01 -42.87
N TRP A 126 92.20 20.72 -42.62
CA TRP A 126 92.17 19.68 -43.66
C TRP A 126 90.76 19.45 -44.20
N VAL A 127 89.76 19.49 -43.30
CA VAL A 127 88.33 19.41 -43.65
C VAL A 127 87.94 20.56 -44.60
N ARG A 128 88.42 21.80 -44.37
CA ARG A 128 88.16 22.95 -45.27
C ARG A 128 88.67 22.71 -46.69
N ASP A 129 89.91 22.24 -46.85
CA ASP A 129 90.52 22.00 -48.17
C ASP A 129 89.86 20.82 -48.90
N ARG A 130 89.58 19.72 -48.20
CA ARG A 130 88.91 18.55 -48.80
C ARG A 130 87.45 18.87 -49.18
N ARG A 131 86.75 19.71 -48.39
CA ARG A 131 85.43 20.30 -48.72
C ARG A 131 85.49 21.28 -49.89
N PHE A 132 86.58 22.05 -50.05
CA PHE A 132 86.80 22.90 -51.22
C PHE A 132 87.00 22.06 -52.50
N SER A 133 87.79 21.00 -52.42
CA SER A 133 87.96 20.02 -53.51
C SER A 133 86.63 19.33 -53.89
N LEU A 134 85.81 18.94 -52.91
CA LEU A 134 84.46 18.41 -53.17
C LEU A 134 83.57 19.43 -53.88
N ARG A 135 83.57 20.71 -53.45
CA ARG A 135 82.80 21.79 -54.12
C ARG A 135 83.26 22.00 -55.57
N LEU A 136 84.57 21.95 -55.84
CA LEU A 136 85.12 22.05 -57.19
C LEU A 136 84.72 20.86 -58.08
N GLN A 137 84.74 19.64 -57.54
CA GLN A 137 84.27 18.44 -58.25
C GLN A 137 82.75 18.50 -58.50
N LYS A 138 81.95 19.00 -57.56
CA LYS A 138 80.51 19.27 -57.78
C LYS A 138 80.28 20.33 -58.86
N ALA A 139 81.11 21.36 -58.95
CA ALA A 139 81.05 22.31 -60.07
C ALA A 139 81.38 21.65 -61.42
N SER A 140 82.26 20.64 -61.45
CA SER A 140 82.56 19.87 -62.67
C SER A 140 81.43 18.95 -63.17
N LEU A 141 80.35 18.79 -62.40
CA LEU A 141 79.12 18.15 -62.89
C LEU A 141 78.34 19.06 -63.84
N LEU A 142 78.47 20.39 -63.75
CA LEU A 142 77.66 21.33 -64.56
C LEU A 142 77.89 21.16 -66.07
N PRO A 143 79.13 20.98 -66.59
CA PRO A 143 79.34 20.62 -68.00
C PRO A 143 78.72 19.27 -68.38
N LEU A 144 78.81 18.25 -67.52
CA LEU A 144 78.26 16.92 -67.80
C LEU A 144 76.73 16.92 -67.83
N MET A 145 76.07 17.59 -66.88
CA MET A 145 74.63 17.83 -66.90
C MET A 145 74.19 18.59 -68.16
N GLN A 146 75.01 19.53 -68.66
CA GLN A 146 74.73 20.24 -69.90
C GLN A 146 74.94 19.36 -71.14
N GLN A 147 75.93 18.47 -71.17
CA GLN A 147 76.12 17.46 -72.22
C GLN A 147 74.95 16.47 -72.27
N VAL A 148 74.55 15.89 -71.12
CA VAL A 148 73.35 15.04 -71.00
C VAL A 148 72.12 15.79 -71.53
N ARG A 149 71.90 17.04 -71.11
CA ARG A 149 70.78 17.88 -71.54
C ARG A 149 70.77 18.20 -73.04
N ASP A 150 71.92 18.37 -73.67
CA ASP A 150 72.02 18.62 -75.12
C ASP A 150 71.85 17.31 -75.90
N SER A 151 72.44 16.21 -75.43
CA SER A 151 72.20 14.85 -75.92
C SER A 151 70.71 14.47 -75.88
N THR A 152 69.97 14.75 -74.78
CA THR A 152 68.51 14.57 -74.74
C THR A 152 67.79 15.35 -75.85
N LYS A 153 68.23 16.58 -76.15
CA LYS A 153 67.63 17.39 -77.23
C LYS A 153 67.92 16.80 -78.59
N ASP A 154 69.12 16.26 -78.81
CA ASP A 154 69.51 15.68 -80.09
C ASP A 154 68.82 14.34 -80.33
N SER A 155 68.73 13.47 -79.32
CA SER A 155 67.87 12.27 -79.36
C SER A 155 66.40 12.64 -79.61
N LEU A 156 65.86 13.67 -78.94
CA LEU A 156 64.50 14.17 -79.21
C LEU A 156 64.34 14.78 -80.61
N ARG A 157 65.33 15.50 -81.15
CA ARG A 157 65.29 16.07 -82.51
C ARG A 157 65.22 14.96 -83.55
N LEU A 158 65.99 13.89 -83.37
CA LEU A 158 65.98 12.72 -84.25
C LEU A 158 64.65 11.96 -84.17
N LEU A 159 64.13 11.72 -82.96
CA LEU A 159 62.84 11.07 -82.75
C LEU A 159 61.66 11.91 -83.29
N LEU A 160 61.66 13.23 -83.09
CA LEU A 160 60.63 14.12 -83.62
C LEU A 160 60.74 14.32 -85.14
N GLY A 161 61.93 14.11 -85.72
CA GLY A 161 62.15 14.07 -87.17
C GLY A 161 61.62 12.80 -87.84
N SER A 162 61.46 11.71 -87.08
CA SER A 162 60.89 10.44 -87.55
C SER A 162 59.57 10.12 -86.83
N PRO A 163 58.41 10.60 -87.33
CA PRO A 163 57.12 10.39 -86.66
C PRO A 163 56.72 8.91 -86.55
N GLN A 164 57.28 8.03 -87.40
CA GLN A 164 57.12 6.57 -87.28
C GLN A 164 57.87 6.03 -86.05
N ALA A 165 59.10 6.49 -85.80
CA ALA A 165 59.86 6.12 -84.61
C ALA A 165 59.18 6.63 -83.32
N SER A 166 58.73 7.90 -83.29
CA SER A 166 58.10 8.46 -82.08
C SER A 166 56.75 7.79 -81.75
N SER A 167 55.93 7.48 -82.77
CA SER A 167 54.66 6.76 -82.56
C SER A 167 54.86 5.31 -82.12
N PHE A 168 55.89 4.62 -82.62
CA PHE A 168 56.24 3.28 -82.12
C PHE A 168 56.68 3.32 -80.64
N LEU A 169 57.51 4.29 -80.24
CA LEU A 169 57.90 4.43 -78.84
C LEU A 169 56.70 4.69 -77.92
N GLN A 170 55.73 5.51 -78.33
CA GLN A 170 54.51 5.70 -77.54
C GLN A 170 53.68 4.42 -77.30
N MET A 171 53.87 3.36 -78.10
CA MET A 171 53.23 2.06 -77.84
C MET A 171 53.96 1.24 -76.76
N GLN A 172 55.21 1.56 -76.44
CA GLN A 172 56.05 0.85 -75.47
C GLN A 172 55.94 1.39 -74.04
N THR A 173 54.73 1.84 -73.63
CA THR A 173 54.50 2.48 -72.32
C THR A 173 54.90 1.62 -71.11
N GLN A 174 54.95 0.30 -71.27
CA GLN A 174 55.36 -0.66 -70.24
C GLN A 174 56.85 -0.59 -69.89
N GLY A 175 57.68 0.08 -70.70
CA GLY A 175 59.11 0.26 -70.43
C GLY A 175 59.47 1.36 -69.43
N ARG A 176 58.49 2.13 -68.93
CA ARG A 176 58.73 3.26 -68.01
C ARG A 176 58.93 2.81 -66.56
N SER A 177 59.73 3.57 -65.81
CA SER A 177 59.77 3.44 -64.34
C SER A 177 58.48 3.97 -63.69
N ALA A 178 58.19 3.53 -62.46
CA ALA A 178 57.00 3.95 -61.73
C ALA A 178 57.01 5.45 -61.41
N GLU A 179 58.19 6.01 -61.13
CA GLU A 179 58.43 7.42 -60.85
C GLU A 179 58.19 8.27 -62.10
N ALA A 180 58.67 7.79 -63.25
CA ALA A 180 58.45 8.42 -64.55
C ALA A 180 56.95 8.46 -64.93
N GLN A 181 56.22 7.36 -64.72
CA GLN A 181 54.78 7.33 -64.98
C GLN A 181 54.01 8.22 -63.99
N SER A 182 54.33 8.19 -62.69
CA SER A 182 53.72 9.08 -61.69
C SER A 182 53.93 10.57 -62.00
N PHE A 183 55.08 10.94 -62.56
CA PHE A 183 55.35 12.30 -63.02
C PHE A 183 54.50 12.68 -64.25
N ILE A 184 54.32 11.76 -65.22
CA ILE A 184 53.42 11.96 -66.38
C ILE A 184 51.96 12.11 -65.92
N ASP A 185 51.50 11.25 -65.00
CA ASP A 185 50.14 11.31 -64.44
C ASP A 185 49.90 12.66 -63.73
N SER A 186 50.91 13.15 -62.98
CA SER A 186 50.88 14.47 -62.33
C SER A 186 50.80 15.63 -63.34
N LEU A 187 51.47 15.52 -64.50
CA LEU A 187 51.35 16.51 -65.58
C LEU A 187 49.96 16.45 -66.26
N ILE A 188 49.35 15.27 -66.34
CA ILE A 188 47.99 15.09 -66.86
C ILE A 188 46.93 15.66 -65.89
N GLU A 189 47.12 15.51 -64.57
CA GLU A 189 46.28 16.20 -63.56
C GLU A 189 46.45 17.72 -63.67
N LEU A 190 47.68 18.22 -63.75
CA LEU A 190 47.98 19.64 -63.95
C LEU A 190 47.34 20.19 -65.24
N ARG A 191 47.31 19.39 -66.32
CA ARG A 191 46.60 19.70 -67.57
C ARG A 191 45.10 19.85 -67.34
N GLY A 192 44.47 18.95 -66.59
CA GLY A 192 43.07 19.06 -66.20
C GLY A 192 42.78 20.33 -65.38
N PHE A 193 43.58 20.58 -64.35
CA PHE A 193 43.47 21.77 -63.50
C PHE A 193 43.64 23.07 -64.30
N LEU A 194 44.67 23.17 -65.15
CA LEU A 194 44.91 24.35 -65.99
C LEU A 194 43.79 24.56 -67.01
N PHE A 195 43.25 23.49 -67.59
CA PHE A 195 42.08 23.58 -68.47
C PHE A 195 40.86 24.17 -67.73
N GLU A 196 40.56 23.73 -66.51
CA GLU A 196 39.50 24.34 -65.69
C GLU A 196 39.78 25.82 -65.38
N LYS A 197 41.01 26.18 -64.98
CA LYS A 197 41.37 27.58 -64.69
C LYS A 197 41.24 28.48 -65.91
N LEU A 198 41.64 28.01 -67.09
CA LEU A 198 41.55 28.74 -68.35
C LEU A 198 40.11 28.80 -68.89
N LEU A 199 39.21 27.92 -68.46
CA LEU A 199 37.77 28.03 -68.71
C LEU A 199 37.09 29.06 -67.77
N THR A 200 37.51 29.15 -66.51
CA THR A 200 36.88 30.06 -65.53
C THR A 200 37.11 31.54 -65.84
N SER A 201 36.01 32.27 -65.99
CA SER A 201 35.99 33.72 -66.09
C SER A 201 36.40 34.38 -64.76
N PRO A 202 37.11 35.53 -64.78
CA PRO A 202 37.33 36.34 -63.58
C PRO A 202 36.03 36.78 -62.88
N MET A 203 34.89 36.82 -63.58
CA MET A 203 33.59 37.08 -62.96
C MET A 203 33.05 35.84 -62.22
N GLU A 204 33.06 34.67 -62.88
CA GLU A 204 32.68 33.39 -62.24
C GLU A 204 33.52 33.12 -61.00
N ALA A 205 34.83 33.40 -61.04
CA ALA A 205 35.71 33.25 -59.87
C ALA A 205 35.27 34.12 -58.68
N ARG A 206 34.80 35.36 -58.93
CA ARG A 206 34.26 36.27 -57.92
C ARG A 206 32.90 35.80 -57.42
N GLU A 207 32.02 35.36 -58.30
CA GLU A 207 30.71 34.79 -57.95
C GLU A 207 30.85 33.53 -57.08
N LYS A 208 31.76 32.62 -57.44
CA LYS A 208 32.11 31.44 -56.63
C LYS A 208 32.63 31.83 -55.24
N ALA A 209 33.52 32.83 -55.14
CA ALA A 209 34.03 33.31 -53.87
C ALA A 209 32.95 33.97 -52.99
N GLN A 210 32.12 34.84 -53.56
CA GLN A 210 30.99 35.48 -52.87
C GLN A 210 29.97 34.44 -52.38
N PHE A 211 29.65 33.44 -53.20
CA PHE A 211 28.76 32.34 -52.83
C PHE A 211 29.31 31.51 -51.66
N ILE A 212 30.60 31.17 -51.67
CA ILE A 212 31.26 30.47 -50.56
C ILE A 212 31.22 31.32 -49.28
N GLN A 213 31.47 32.63 -49.38
CA GLN A 213 31.36 33.57 -48.25
C GLN A 213 29.93 33.63 -47.70
N ASP A 214 28.92 33.65 -48.58
CA ASP A 214 27.51 33.77 -48.20
C ASP A 214 26.97 32.46 -47.58
N VAL A 215 27.36 31.30 -48.11
CA VAL A 215 27.14 29.98 -47.49
C VAL A 215 27.83 29.90 -46.13
N SER A 216 29.08 30.34 -46.01
CA SER A 216 29.82 30.37 -44.73
C SER A 216 29.12 31.25 -43.69
N ARG A 217 28.59 32.41 -44.11
CA ARG A 217 27.84 33.34 -43.24
C ARG A 217 26.49 32.77 -42.80
N ARG A 218 25.81 32.00 -43.66
CA ARG A 218 24.59 31.25 -43.29
C ARG A 218 24.93 30.14 -42.31
N ASN A 219 26.01 29.38 -42.54
CA ASN A 219 26.40 28.27 -41.69
C ASN A 219 26.76 28.73 -40.26
N ARG A 220 27.47 29.87 -40.11
CA ARG A 220 27.75 30.47 -38.80
C ARG A 220 26.47 30.81 -38.03
N ARG A 221 25.50 31.49 -38.65
CA ARG A 221 24.18 31.80 -38.04
C ARG A 221 23.39 30.54 -37.65
N ASN A 222 23.49 29.49 -38.47
CA ASN A 222 22.85 28.22 -38.18
C ASN A 222 23.49 27.57 -36.96
N GLN A 223 24.83 27.60 -36.85
CA GLN A 223 25.56 27.14 -35.67
C GLN A 223 25.20 27.96 -34.42
N GLU A 224 25.24 29.30 -34.51
CA GLU A 224 24.81 30.21 -33.43
C GLU A 224 23.38 29.86 -32.92
N MET A 225 22.46 29.51 -33.82
CA MET A 225 21.10 29.08 -33.47
C MET A 225 21.05 27.68 -32.83
N ILE A 226 21.86 26.73 -33.32
CA ILE A 226 22.01 25.39 -32.73
C ILE A 226 22.57 25.52 -31.31
N ASP A 227 23.65 26.27 -31.12
CA ASP A 227 24.30 26.51 -29.84
C ASP A 227 23.31 27.11 -28.81
N ILE A 228 22.46 28.05 -29.23
CA ILE A 228 21.39 28.62 -28.39
C ILE A 228 20.37 27.53 -27.99
N LEU A 229 19.87 26.75 -28.96
CA LEU A 229 18.86 25.72 -28.71
C LEU A 229 19.40 24.56 -27.83
N GLU A 230 20.66 24.18 -28.01
CA GLU A 230 21.34 23.20 -27.15
C GLU A 230 21.50 23.72 -25.72
N ASN A 231 21.82 25.01 -25.54
CA ASN A 231 21.87 25.64 -24.22
C ASN A 231 20.49 25.74 -23.56
N GLU A 232 19.44 26.12 -24.29
CA GLU A 232 18.05 26.11 -23.79
C GLU A 232 17.61 24.70 -23.36
N LEU A 233 17.92 23.68 -24.18
CA LEU A 233 17.66 22.28 -23.85
C LEU A 233 18.43 21.83 -22.60
N ALA A 234 19.72 22.17 -22.49
CA ALA A 234 20.55 21.83 -21.35
C ALA A 234 20.04 22.49 -20.05
N VAL A 235 19.59 23.74 -20.11
CA VAL A 235 18.96 24.46 -18.98
C VAL A 235 17.61 23.82 -18.62
N GLY A 236 16.77 23.50 -19.61
CA GLY A 236 15.49 22.81 -19.40
C GLY A 236 15.66 21.42 -18.74
N MET A 237 16.66 20.66 -19.17
CA MET A 237 16.98 19.35 -18.60
C MET A 237 17.55 19.47 -17.17
N LYS A 238 18.41 20.47 -16.89
CA LYS A 238 18.88 20.78 -15.53
C LYS A 238 17.72 21.15 -14.61
N ARG A 239 16.78 21.98 -15.07
CA ARG A 239 15.57 22.35 -14.32
C ARG A 239 14.73 21.10 -13.98
N ARG A 240 14.45 20.23 -14.95
CA ARG A 240 13.66 19.01 -14.71
C ARG A 240 14.33 18.06 -13.73
N LYS A 241 15.65 17.88 -13.79
CA LYS A 241 16.41 17.08 -12.81
C LYS A 241 16.21 17.63 -11.39
N ALA A 242 16.42 18.93 -11.20
CA ALA A 242 16.21 19.60 -9.90
C ALA A 242 14.73 19.66 -9.43
N GLU A 243 13.77 19.40 -10.32
CA GLU A 243 12.34 19.28 -10.02
C GLU A 243 12.02 17.85 -9.54
N VAL A 244 12.47 16.84 -10.29
CA VAL A 244 12.41 15.41 -9.94
C VAL A 244 13.16 15.09 -8.64
N GLU A 245 14.30 15.74 -8.38
CA GLU A 245 15.05 15.60 -7.12
C GLU A 245 14.23 16.08 -5.90
N LYS A 246 13.45 17.16 -6.04
CA LYS A 246 12.55 17.67 -4.99
C LYS A 246 11.34 16.76 -4.80
N GLU A 247 10.73 16.28 -5.88
CA GLU A 247 9.63 15.33 -5.81
C GLU A 247 10.07 14.02 -5.13
N ASN A 248 11.26 13.51 -5.46
CA ASN A 248 11.83 12.34 -4.79
C ASN A 248 12.07 12.58 -3.29
N PHE A 249 12.52 13.77 -2.89
CA PHE A 249 12.65 14.13 -1.47
C PHE A 249 11.28 14.09 -0.76
N VAL A 250 10.25 14.72 -1.32
CA VAL A 250 8.88 14.72 -0.77
C VAL A 250 8.31 13.31 -0.72
N ILE A 251 8.53 12.48 -1.75
CA ILE A 251 8.14 11.07 -1.76
C ILE A 251 8.82 10.30 -0.62
N GLN A 252 10.10 10.57 -0.33
CA GLN A 252 10.81 9.92 0.78
C GLN A 252 10.32 10.40 2.15
N GLU A 253 10.01 11.68 2.31
CA GLU A 253 9.39 12.23 3.51
C GLU A 253 8.01 11.60 3.77
N LEU A 254 7.15 11.52 2.74
CA LEU A 254 5.84 10.89 2.83
C LEU A 254 5.93 9.38 3.14
N LYS A 255 6.91 8.66 2.56
CA LYS A 255 7.19 7.25 2.93
C LYS A 255 7.58 7.12 4.41
N ASN A 256 8.43 8.02 4.90
CA ASN A 256 8.84 8.03 6.31
C ASN A 256 7.65 8.31 7.24
N HIS A 257 6.80 9.28 6.90
CA HIS A 257 5.58 9.58 7.67
C HIS A 257 4.58 8.42 7.64
N LEU A 258 4.35 7.78 6.49
CA LEU A 258 3.48 6.60 6.38
C LEU A 258 4.00 5.45 7.26
N HIS A 259 5.31 5.16 7.24
CA HIS A 259 5.90 4.13 8.10
C HIS A 259 5.74 4.46 9.59
N GLN A 260 5.90 5.72 10.00
CA GLN A 260 5.64 6.15 11.38
C GLN A 260 4.19 5.96 11.80
N VAL A 261 3.22 6.32 10.93
CA VAL A 261 1.77 6.17 11.19
C VAL A 261 1.39 4.68 11.27
N LEU A 262 1.91 3.84 10.38
CA LEU A 262 1.72 2.39 10.44
C LEU A 262 2.22 1.84 11.78
N LYS A 263 3.50 2.08 12.11
CA LYS A 263 4.13 1.64 13.35
C LYS A 263 3.40 2.15 14.60
N PHE A 264 2.89 3.38 14.59
CA PHE A 264 2.09 3.93 15.70
C PHE A 264 0.73 3.21 15.83
N SER A 265 0.04 2.97 14.71
CA SER A 265 -1.26 2.29 14.70
C SER A 265 -1.15 0.81 15.13
N GLU A 266 -0.12 0.09 14.69
CA GLU A 266 0.21 -1.28 15.12
C GLU A 266 0.44 -1.34 16.64
N ASN A 267 1.26 -0.44 17.20
CA ASN A 267 1.54 -0.39 18.63
C ASN A 267 0.29 -0.06 19.46
N ASN A 268 -0.57 0.84 18.99
CA ASN A 268 -1.83 1.18 19.66
C ASN A 268 -2.86 0.04 19.57
N LEU A 269 -2.93 -0.66 18.44
CA LEU A 269 -3.77 -1.84 18.24
C LEU A 269 -3.31 -3.00 19.13
N ALA A 270 -2.01 -3.24 19.24
CA ALA A 270 -1.42 -4.24 20.14
C ALA A 270 -1.74 -3.94 21.62
N ARG A 271 -1.56 -2.68 22.06
CA ARG A 271 -1.94 -2.22 23.41
C ARG A 271 -3.43 -2.41 23.68
N THR A 272 -4.29 -2.00 22.75
CA THR A 272 -5.75 -2.11 22.87
C THR A 272 -6.19 -3.58 22.97
N LYS A 273 -5.64 -4.48 22.15
CA LYS A 273 -5.87 -5.93 22.26
C LYS A 273 -5.42 -6.48 23.60
N GLN A 274 -4.21 -6.15 24.04
CA GLN A 274 -3.68 -6.64 25.32
C GLN A 274 -4.51 -6.18 26.52
N GLU A 275 -5.02 -4.95 26.50
CA GLU A 275 -5.87 -4.43 27.58
C GLU A 275 -7.28 -5.04 27.57
N ALA A 276 -7.88 -5.20 26.38
CA ALA A 276 -9.14 -5.92 26.21
C ALA A 276 -9.03 -7.38 26.70
N GLU A 277 -7.92 -8.08 26.41
CA GLU A 277 -7.64 -9.41 26.94
C GLU A 277 -7.51 -9.44 28.47
N LYS A 278 -6.82 -8.46 29.08
CA LYS A 278 -6.72 -8.36 30.55
C LYS A 278 -8.10 -8.18 31.18
N GLN A 279 -8.89 -7.26 30.62
CA GLN A 279 -10.26 -6.99 31.10
C GLN A 279 -11.15 -8.22 30.95
N GLN A 280 -11.13 -8.88 29.78
CA GLN A 280 -11.86 -10.14 29.56
C GLN A 280 -11.47 -11.22 30.58
N LYS A 281 -10.17 -11.39 30.86
CA LYS A 281 -9.65 -12.36 31.85
C LYS A 281 -10.05 -11.97 33.29
N ALA A 282 -10.18 -10.69 33.60
CA ALA A 282 -10.69 -10.21 34.88
C ALA A 282 -12.21 -10.44 35.02
N ASP A 283 -13.00 -10.12 34.01
CA ASP A 283 -14.46 -10.30 34.01
C ASP A 283 -14.85 -11.79 33.99
N ALA A 284 -14.10 -12.65 33.30
CA ALA A 284 -14.25 -14.10 33.37
C ALA A 284 -14.05 -14.62 34.80
N ARG A 285 -12.98 -14.20 35.49
CA ARG A 285 -12.74 -14.55 36.91
C ARG A 285 -13.83 -14.00 37.83
N ALA A 286 -14.24 -12.75 37.63
CA ALA A 286 -15.26 -12.09 38.45
C ALA A 286 -16.66 -12.73 38.26
N SER A 287 -17.00 -13.18 37.04
CA SER A 287 -18.24 -13.92 36.77
C SER A 287 -18.20 -15.35 37.31
N GLN A 288 -17.08 -16.07 37.16
CA GLN A 288 -16.86 -17.38 37.79
C GLN A 288 -17.01 -17.30 39.32
N ALA A 289 -16.44 -16.29 39.97
CA ALA A 289 -16.60 -16.08 41.41
C ALA A 289 -18.05 -15.80 41.82
N ARG A 290 -18.81 -15.04 41.02
CA ARG A 290 -20.25 -14.82 41.24
C ARG A 290 -21.06 -16.11 41.07
N LEU A 291 -20.77 -16.92 40.05
CA LEU A 291 -21.43 -18.22 39.82
C LEU A 291 -21.16 -19.19 40.97
N ALA A 292 -19.91 -19.33 41.40
CA ALA A 292 -19.53 -20.18 42.53
C ALA A 292 -20.26 -19.77 43.82
N LYS A 293 -20.36 -18.46 44.10
CA LYS A 293 -21.15 -17.97 45.25
C LYS A 293 -22.64 -18.32 45.11
N ILE A 294 -23.26 -18.04 43.96
CA ILE A 294 -24.68 -18.34 43.73
C ILE A 294 -24.96 -19.85 43.85
N GLN A 295 -24.03 -20.71 43.41
CA GLN A 295 -24.12 -22.16 43.61
C GLN A 295 -24.07 -22.55 45.10
N GLN A 296 -23.20 -21.93 45.89
CA GLN A 296 -23.16 -22.12 47.36
C GLN A 296 -24.45 -21.62 48.03
N ASP A 297 -24.94 -20.44 47.67
CA ASP A 297 -26.19 -19.87 48.19
C ASP A 297 -27.40 -20.78 47.84
N ILE A 298 -27.45 -21.37 46.64
CA ILE A 298 -28.47 -22.34 46.22
C ILE A 298 -28.39 -23.63 47.04
N LEU A 299 -27.18 -24.15 47.31
CA LEU A 299 -27.01 -25.36 48.13
C LEU A 299 -27.42 -25.10 49.59
N LEU A 300 -27.08 -23.94 50.14
CA LEU A 300 -27.50 -23.50 51.49
C LEU A 300 -29.01 -23.38 51.60
N LEU A 301 -29.67 -22.75 50.62
CA LEU A 301 -31.13 -22.61 50.60
C LEU A 301 -31.84 -23.96 50.44
N ARG A 302 -31.26 -24.91 49.70
CA ARG A 302 -31.76 -26.29 49.59
C ARG A 302 -31.66 -27.05 50.91
N THR A 303 -30.56 -26.95 51.65
CA THR A 303 -30.46 -27.60 52.97
C THR A 303 -31.38 -26.95 54.00
N GLN A 304 -31.49 -25.62 54.03
CA GLN A 304 -32.45 -24.91 54.87
C GLN A 304 -33.91 -25.31 54.57
N PHE A 305 -34.29 -25.40 53.29
CA PHE A 305 -35.62 -25.86 52.89
C PHE A 305 -35.88 -27.31 53.32
N ASN A 306 -34.93 -28.22 53.10
CA ASN A 306 -35.06 -29.61 53.52
C ASN A 306 -35.21 -29.74 55.04
N ASN A 307 -34.45 -28.97 55.83
CA ASN A 307 -34.56 -28.94 57.28
C ASN A 307 -35.95 -28.47 57.71
N LEU A 308 -36.44 -27.35 57.17
CA LEU A 308 -37.80 -26.85 57.45
C LEU A 308 -38.89 -27.86 57.06
N VAL A 309 -38.72 -28.61 55.96
CA VAL A 309 -39.64 -29.69 55.57
C VAL A 309 -39.62 -30.84 56.58
N MET A 310 -38.46 -31.20 57.14
CA MET A 310 -38.36 -32.22 58.18
C MET A 310 -38.92 -31.75 59.53
N GLU A 311 -38.58 -30.54 59.99
CA GLU A 311 -39.15 -29.92 61.20
C GLU A 311 -40.69 -29.87 61.14
N ASN A 312 -41.26 -29.47 59.99
CA ASN A 312 -42.71 -29.46 59.81
C ASN A 312 -43.31 -30.88 59.80
N ARG A 313 -42.64 -31.88 59.20
CA ARG A 313 -43.08 -33.29 59.25
C ARG A 313 -43.06 -33.85 60.67
N GLU A 314 -42.04 -33.53 61.46
CA GLU A 314 -41.91 -33.96 62.85
C GLU A 314 -42.96 -33.29 63.74
N ALA A 315 -43.20 -31.98 63.56
CA ALA A 315 -44.27 -31.25 64.24
C ALA A 315 -45.67 -31.80 63.86
N GLU A 316 -45.90 -32.10 62.59
CA GLU A 316 -47.15 -32.67 62.08
C GLU A 316 -47.40 -34.09 62.62
N GLN A 317 -46.36 -34.95 62.63
CA GLN A 317 -46.42 -36.26 63.29
C GLN A 317 -46.66 -36.14 64.81
N ALA A 318 -46.04 -35.16 65.48
CA ALA A 318 -46.26 -34.92 66.91
C ALA A 318 -47.70 -34.46 67.19
N LEU A 319 -48.29 -33.64 66.30
CA LEU A 319 -49.70 -33.27 66.37
C LEU A 319 -50.62 -34.46 66.08
N ARG A 320 -50.34 -35.30 65.08
CA ARG A 320 -51.08 -36.56 64.84
C ARG A 320 -51.05 -37.48 66.06
N LYS A 321 -49.88 -37.66 66.69
CA LYS A 321 -49.71 -38.46 67.92
C LYS A 321 -50.48 -37.89 69.11
N LYS A 322 -50.53 -36.55 69.26
CA LYS A 322 -51.37 -35.88 70.28
C LYS A 322 -52.86 -36.04 69.98
N LYS A 323 -53.28 -35.86 68.73
CA LYS A 323 -54.66 -36.05 68.28
C LYS A 323 -55.14 -37.46 68.60
N TYR A 324 -54.39 -38.48 68.18
CA TYR A 324 -54.73 -39.89 68.44
C TYR A 324 -54.85 -40.19 69.93
N LYS A 325 -53.97 -39.65 70.79
CA LYS A 325 -54.11 -39.79 72.25
C LYS A 325 -55.43 -39.21 72.77
N VAL A 326 -55.77 -37.98 72.39
CA VAL A 326 -57.03 -37.34 72.78
C VAL A 326 -58.24 -38.08 72.21
N GLU A 327 -58.15 -38.63 71.00
CA GLU A 327 -59.20 -39.50 70.43
C GLU A 327 -59.37 -40.78 71.25
N THR A 328 -58.29 -41.47 71.64
CA THR A 328 -58.37 -42.63 72.54
C THR A 328 -58.83 -42.27 73.96
N GLU A 329 -58.52 -41.06 74.45
CA GLU A 329 -59.04 -40.57 75.73
C GLU A 329 -60.56 -40.36 75.65
N VAL A 330 -61.07 -39.73 74.59
CA VAL A 330 -62.52 -39.57 74.35
C VAL A 330 -63.22 -40.92 74.21
N GLU A 331 -62.65 -41.85 73.44
CA GLU A 331 -63.20 -43.21 73.27
C GLU A 331 -63.32 -43.94 74.62
N ASN A 332 -62.29 -43.85 75.47
CA ASN A 332 -62.30 -44.42 76.82
C ASN A 332 -63.34 -43.76 77.75
N TRP A 333 -63.70 -42.49 77.53
CA TRP A 333 -64.77 -41.82 78.30
C TRP A 333 -66.16 -42.21 77.80
N ILE A 334 -66.33 -42.43 76.49
CA ILE A 334 -67.57 -42.97 75.91
C ILE A 334 -67.80 -44.38 76.44
N GLN A 335 -66.81 -45.27 76.34
CA GLN A 335 -66.93 -46.66 76.85
C GLN A 335 -67.27 -46.72 78.34
N LYS A 336 -66.71 -45.83 79.17
CA LYS A 336 -67.08 -45.72 80.58
C LYS A 336 -68.52 -45.25 80.77
N TYR A 337 -68.93 -44.19 80.08
CA TYR A 337 -70.29 -43.68 80.15
C TYR A 337 -71.31 -44.73 79.71
N ASP A 338 -71.04 -45.45 78.62
CA ASP A 338 -71.91 -46.53 78.13
C ASP A 338 -71.99 -47.70 79.12
N THR A 339 -70.88 -48.03 79.80
CA THR A 339 -70.84 -49.05 80.87
C THR A 339 -71.63 -48.60 82.10
N GLU A 340 -71.34 -47.40 82.63
CA GLU A 340 -72.05 -46.81 83.76
C GLU A 340 -73.56 -46.64 83.48
N MET A 341 -73.94 -46.34 82.24
CA MET A 341 -75.34 -46.29 81.81
C MET A 341 -75.99 -47.67 81.68
N SER A 342 -75.25 -48.72 81.28
CA SER A 342 -75.75 -50.11 81.31
C SER A 342 -75.98 -50.57 82.75
N GLU A 343 -74.99 -50.39 83.63
CA GLU A 343 -75.10 -50.69 85.06
C GLU A 343 -76.28 -49.96 85.71
N LYS A 344 -76.51 -48.68 85.36
CA LYS A 344 -77.68 -47.91 85.85
C LYS A 344 -79.00 -48.40 85.25
N GLN A 345 -79.01 -48.84 83.99
CA GLN A 345 -80.22 -49.42 83.36
C GLN A 345 -80.57 -50.77 83.99
N GLU A 346 -79.58 -51.61 84.27
CA GLU A 346 -79.71 -52.88 85.00
C GLU A 346 -80.24 -52.64 86.43
N GLU A 347 -79.65 -51.69 87.17
CA GLU A 347 -80.18 -51.24 88.48
C GLU A 347 -81.64 -50.75 88.41
N TYR A 348 -82.01 -50.01 87.35
CA TYR A 348 -83.39 -49.56 87.16
C TYR A 348 -84.35 -50.71 86.84
N GLU A 349 -83.91 -51.71 86.08
CA GLU A 349 -84.73 -52.89 85.75
C GLU A 349 -84.92 -53.80 86.97
N ASP A 350 -83.87 -54.04 87.76
CA ASP A 350 -83.95 -54.73 89.05
C ASP A 350 -84.90 -54.02 90.02
N LEU A 351 -84.78 -52.69 90.17
CA LEU A 351 -85.70 -51.89 90.99
C LEU A 351 -87.13 -51.91 90.44
N GLU A 352 -87.33 -51.99 89.13
CA GLU A 352 -88.67 -52.13 88.55
C GLU A 352 -89.25 -53.54 88.80
N VAL A 353 -88.43 -54.59 88.80
CA VAL A 353 -88.82 -55.96 89.20
C VAL A 353 -89.24 -55.97 90.67
N ILE A 354 -88.41 -55.48 91.59
CA ILE A 354 -88.73 -55.38 93.02
C ILE A 354 -90.03 -54.59 93.24
N HIS A 355 -90.19 -53.44 92.56
CA HIS A 355 -91.41 -52.63 92.65
C HIS A 355 -92.66 -53.30 92.04
N LYS A 356 -92.51 -54.21 91.07
CA LYS A 356 -93.61 -55.07 90.58
C LYS A 356 -93.99 -56.13 91.62
N GLU A 357 -93.00 -56.74 92.28
CA GLU A 357 -93.21 -57.72 93.35
C GLU A 357 -93.85 -57.08 94.60
N GLU A 358 -93.31 -55.95 95.08
CA GLU A 358 -93.90 -55.17 96.18
C GLU A 358 -95.34 -54.75 95.87
N LYS A 359 -95.65 -54.36 94.63
CA LYS A 359 -97.03 -54.08 94.21
C LYS A 359 -97.92 -55.32 94.30
N ALA A 360 -97.45 -56.48 93.85
CA ALA A 360 -98.20 -57.73 93.95
C ALA A 360 -98.48 -58.10 95.41
N GLN A 361 -97.45 -58.03 96.27
CA GLN A 361 -97.57 -58.24 97.72
C GLN A 361 -98.53 -57.22 98.38
N LEU A 362 -98.47 -55.95 97.98
CA LEU A 362 -99.32 -54.89 98.52
C LEU A 362 -100.78 -55.02 98.04
N GLU A 363 -101.01 -55.50 96.81
CA GLU A 363 -102.34 -55.92 96.38
C GLU A 363 -102.86 -57.14 97.14
N GLU A 364 -102.02 -58.14 97.42
CA GLU A 364 -102.39 -59.30 98.24
C GLU A 364 -102.70 -58.91 99.69
N LEU A 365 -101.89 -58.04 100.30
CA LEU A 365 -102.18 -57.43 101.61
C LEU A 365 -103.45 -56.57 101.59
N ARG A 366 -103.78 -55.88 100.48
CA ARG A 366 -105.06 -55.19 100.31
C ARG A 366 -106.24 -56.17 100.18
N ARG A 367 -106.09 -57.28 99.46
CA ARG A 367 -107.09 -58.37 99.39
C ARG A 367 -107.33 -58.97 100.79
N SER A 368 -106.25 -59.28 101.51
CA SER A 368 -106.26 -59.81 102.88
C SER A 368 -106.90 -58.84 103.90
N THR A 369 -106.45 -57.58 103.96
CA THR A 369 -107.04 -56.58 104.87
C THR A 369 -108.49 -56.23 104.53
N THR A 370 -108.89 -56.27 103.26
CA THR A 370 -110.30 -56.14 102.86
C THR A 370 -111.15 -57.31 103.38
N CYS A 371 -110.59 -58.52 103.42
CA CYS A 371 -111.22 -59.68 104.05
C CYS A 371 -111.29 -59.54 105.57
N TRP A 372 -110.19 -59.13 106.22
CA TRP A 372 -110.09 -58.97 107.68
C TRP A 372 -111.03 -57.87 108.22
N TRP A 373 -111.13 -56.74 107.51
CA TRP A 373 -112.10 -55.66 107.83
C TRP A 373 -113.56 -56.08 107.66
N ARG A 374 -113.87 -57.04 106.76
CA ARG A 374 -115.23 -57.61 106.64
C ARG A 374 -115.59 -58.48 107.85
N SER A 375 -114.63 -59.20 108.43
CA SER A 375 -114.84 -60.03 109.63
C SER A 375 -114.91 -59.19 110.91
N SER A 376 -113.93 -58.31 111.14
CA SER A 376 -113.81 -57.58 112.43
C SER A 376 -114.97 -56.61 112.72
N ARG A 377 -115.71 -56.18 111.68
CA ARG A 377 -116.81 -55.20 111.84
C ARG A 377 -118.10 -55.75 112.47
N ARG A 378 -118.15 -57.03 112.88
CA ARG A 378 -119.37 -57.67 113.43
C ARG A 378 -119.50 -57.69 114.96
N SER A 379 -118.43 -57.44 115.73
CA SER A 379 -118.33 -58.02 117.09
C SER A 379 -118.28 -57.07 118.30
N ALA A 380 -118.60 -55.76 118.20
CA ALA A 380 -118.43 -54.83 119.33
C ALA A 380 -119.53 -53.73 119.49
N ARG A 381 -120.54 -53.97 120.35
CA ARG A 381 -121.47 -52.93 120.90
C ARG A 381 -122.19 -53.37 122.21
N SER A 382 -121.70 -52.97 123.39
CA SER A 382 -122.45 -53.02 124.67
C SER A 382 -121.81 -52.13 125.76
N ALA A 383 -122.63 -51.41 126.57
CA ALA A 383 -122.31 -50.53 127.74
C ALA A 383 -121.19 -49.44 127.55
N ARG A 384 -121.32 -48.11 127.76
CA ARG A 384 -122.24 -47.17 128.49
C ARG A 384 -122.07 -47.17 130.03
N SER A 385 -122.07 -46.06 130.79
CA SER A 385 -122.57 -44.67 130.61
C SER A 385 -121.88 -43.65 131.56
N THR A 386 -121.91 -42.30 131.41
CA THR A 386 -122.94 -41.34 131.96
C THR A 386 -122.59 -39.84 131.64
N PRO A 387 -123.48 -38.82 131.84
CA PRO A 387 -123.39 -37.50 131.13
C PRO A 387 -123.62 -36.16 131.91
N ARG A 388 -123.23 -35.00 131.30
CA ARG A 388 -123.66 -33.56 131.49
C ARG A 388 -122.63 -32.62 130.79
N ARG A 389 -122.82 -31.41 130.20
CA ARG A 389 -123.91 -30.56 129.59
C ARG A 389 -123.25 -29.72 128.44
N GLY A 390 -123.89 -28.97 127.51
CA GLY A 390 -125.28 -28.97 127.01
C GLY A 390 -125.99 -27.61 126.75
N TRP A 391 -125.59 -26.74 125.78
CA TRP A 391 -126.41 -25.61 125.22
C TRP A 391 -126.24 -25.46 123.66
N ARG A 392 -126.84 -24.42 123.02
CA ARG A 392 -127.30 -24.30 121.59
C ARG A 392 -126.43 -23.40 120.65
N PRO A 393 -126.69 -23.24 119.31
CA PRO A 393 -127.27 -24.13 118.24
C PRO A 393 -126.64 -24.04 116.80
N SER A 394 -127.23 -24.74 115.80
CA SER A 394 -127.49 -24.30 114.37
C SER A 394 -126.57 -24.66 113.16
N ARG A 395 -127.11 -25.50 112.22
CA ARG A 395 -127.07 -25.45 110.70
C ARG A 395 -125.69 -25.50 109.97
N ARG A 396 -125.47 -25.94 108.71
CA ARG A 396 -126.10 -26.69 107.56
C ARG A 396 -124.92 -27.53 106.93
N TRP A 397 -125.02 -28.60 106.13
CA TRP A 397 -125.74 -28.95 104.88
C TRP A 397 -125.35 -28.15 103.60
N CYS A 398 -125.02 -28.89 102.51
CA CYS A 398 -124.83 -28.41 101.12
C CYS A 398 -123.61 -27.50 100.82
N ALA A 399 -123.07 -27.40 99.59
CA ALA A 399 -123.25 -28.22 98.38
C ALA A 399 -122.12 -28.04 97.33
N TRP A 400 -122.07 -29.02 96.41
CA TRP A 400 -121.61 -28.96 95.01
C TRP A 400 -121.32 -27.59 94.35
N ARG A 401 -120.10 -27.45 93.81
CA ARG A 401 -119.73 -27.00 92.43
C ARG A 401 -118.18 -27.00 92.30
N GLY A 402 -117.56 -27.04 91.11
CA GLY A 402 -118.13 -27.30 89.79
C GLY A 402 -117.21 -26.93 88.60
N ARG A 403 -116.73 -27.96 87.88
CA ARG A 403 -116.10 -27.96 86.54
C ARG A 403 -114.63 -27.47 86.35
N PRO A 404 -113.95 -27.89 85.25
CA PRO A 404 -112.51 -27.69 85.01
C PRO A 404 -112.19 -27.02 83.65
N ARG A 405 -110.88 -26.89 83.32
CA ARG A 405 -110.34 -27.33 82.01
C ARG A 405 -108.80 -27.36 81.94
N SER A 406 -108.28 -28.42 81.30
CA SER A 406 -107.24 -28.53 80.25
C SER A 406 -106.23 -27.37 80.02
N SER A 407 -104.99 -27.62 79.56
CA SER A 407 -104.56 -28.70 78.64
C SER A 407 -103.09 -29.19 78.84
N ARG A 408 -102.59 -30.00 77.89
CA ARG A 408 -101.30 -30.75 77.88
C ARG A 408 -100.10 -29.90 77.38
N PRO A 409 -98.84 -30.38 77.48
CA PRO A 409 -97.62 -29.57 77.39
C PRO A 409 -96.97 -29.52 75.99
N CYS A 410 -95.89 -28.72 75.84
CA CYS A 410 -94.68 -29.08 75.07
C CYS A 410 -93.49 -28.13 75.31
N GLY A 411 -92.26 -28.64 75.09
CA GLY A 411 -91.07 -27.89 74.66
C GLY A 411 -90.48 -26.79 75.56
N ARG A 412 -89.37 -27.11 76.26
CA ARG A 412 -88.34 -26.13 76.63
C ARG A 412 -87.06 -26.38 75.81
N ALA A 413 -86.47 -25.32 75.27
CA ALA A 413 -85.10 -25.30 74.76
C ALA A 413 -84.47 -23.92 74.98
N THR A 414 -83.16 -23.89 75.24
CA THR A 414 -82.19 -22.77 75.07
C THR A 414 -82.76 -21.34 75.09
N TRP A 415 -82.66 -20.56 76.18
CA TRP A 415 -81.43 -20.01 76.80
C TRP A 415 -80.43 -19.40 75.80
N CYS A 416 -80.29 -18.08 75.85
CA CYS A 416 -79.13 -17.31 75.39
C CYS A 416 -78.60 -16.47 76.56
N ALA A 417 -77.29 -16.18 76.56
CA ALA A 417 -76.54 -15.78 77.76
C ALA A 417 -76.68 -14.29 78.17
N PRO A 418 -76.41 -13.97 79.46
CA PRO A 418 -76.10 -12.61 79.90
C PRO A 418 -74.71 -12.43 80.57
N CYS A 419 -74.12 -11.26 80.30
CA CYS A 419 -73.30 -10.41 81.19
C CYS A 419 -71.83 -10.73 81.59
N SER A 420 -71.05 -9.63 81.61
CA SER A 420 -69.89 -9.26 82.47
C SER A 420 -68.51 -9.94 82.32
N GLY A 421 -67.45 -9.10 82.32
CA GLY A 421 -66.04 -9.45 82.58
C GLY A 421 -65.63 -9.14 84.04
N PRO A 422 -64.37 -8.72 84.38
CA PRO A 422 -63.37 -8.09 83.50
C PRO A 422 -61.83 -8.33 83.79
N ARG A 423 -60.97 -7.69 82.96
CA ARG A 423 -59.60 -7.15 83.22
C ARG A 423 -58.33 -8.06 83.30
N ARG A 424 -57.41 -7.76 82.35
CA ARG A 424 -55.91 -7.80 82.40
C ARG A 424 -55.26 -9.21 82.33
N ARG A 425 -54.00 -9.40 81.88
CA ARG A 425 -52.83 -8.50 81.77
C ARG A 425 -51.79 -8.99 80.72
N SER A 426 -51.03 -8.09 80.06
CA SER A 426 -49.76 -8.32 79.30
C SER A 426 -49.81 -9.24 78.04
N ALA A 427 -48.93 -9.15 77.01
CA ALA A 427 -47.97 -8.12 76.54
C ALA A 427 -47.41 -8.51 75.12
N ALA A 428 -46.62 -7.71 74.36
CA ALA A 428 -46.75 -6.30 73.90
C ALA A 428 -45.53 -5.85 73.03
N ARG A 429 -45.53 -5.99 71.68
CA ARG A 429 -44.50 -5.42 70.75
C ARG A 429 -45.00 -5.35 69.28
N PRO A 430 -44.36 -4.58 68.36
CA PRO A 430 -43.44 -3.45 68.57
C PRO A 430 -43.83 -2.15 67.80
N LYS A 431 -43.30 -1.00 68.24
CA LYS A 431 -42.99 0.16 67.37
C LYS A 431 -41.51 0.52 67.58
N GLY A 432 -40.81 0.91 66.52
CA GLY A 432 -39.34 1.02 66.51
C GLY A 432 -38.79 2.40 66.93
N ARG A 433 -37.46 2.52 66.96
CA ARG A 433 -36.76 3.82 66.87
C ARG A 433 -35.32 3.67 66.36
N THR A 434 -34.76 4.79 65.91
CA THR A 434 -33.41 4.93 65.33
C THR A 434 -32.43 5.58 66.33
N ARG A 435 -31.12 5.30 66.23
CA ARG A 435 -30.00 6.29 66.09
C ARG A 435 -28.60 5.80 66.55
N ARG A 436 -27.57 6.34 65.85
CA ARG A 436 -26.13 6.54 66.20
C ARG A 436 -25.24 5.27 66.28
N ARG A 437 -24.13 5.14 65.51
CA ARG A 437 -22.85 5.91 65.43
C ARG A 437 -21.98 5.77 66.69
N PRO A 438 -20.67 5.43 66.58
CA PRO A 438 -19.64 6.37 66.08
C PRO A 438 -18.68 5.80 65.00
N ARG A 439 -18.12 6.64 64.10
CA ARG A 439 -16.71 7.12 63.97
C ARG A 439 -15.63 6.05 63.63
N ALA A 440 -14.51 6.35 62.95
CA ALA A 440 -14.16 7.35 61.91
C ALA A 440 -12.67 7.20 61.49
N ARG A 441 -12.37 7.16 60.18
CA ARG A 441 -11.11 7.56 59.49
C ARG A 441 -11.44 7.55 57.98
N ALA A 442 -11.37 8.65 57.23
CA ALA A 442 -10.22 9.48 56.85
C ALA A 442 -9.42 8.85 55.68
N GLY A 443 -9.45 9.53 54.53
CA GLY A 443 -8.85 9.09 53.26
C GLY A 443 -9.52 9.82 52.09
N ALA A 444 -8.93 10.91 51.61
CA ALA A 444 -9.47 11.73 50.52
C ALA A 444 -8.79 11.38 49.18
N GLY A 445 -9.56 11.36 48.08
CA GLY A 445 -9.07 10.94 46.76
C GLY A 445 -9.85 11.56 45.59
N ALA A 446 -9.34 12.69 45.10
CA ALA A 446 -9.50 13.28 43.75
C ALA A 446 -10.89 13.34 43.05
N ARG A 447 -11.32 14.60 42.82
CA ARG A 447 -11.86 15.16 41.55
C ARG A 447 -13.01 14.38 40.87
N ALA A 448 -14.27 14.75 41.10
CA ALA A 448 -14.96 15.88 40.46
C ALA A 448 -15.10 15.76 38.92
N ARG A 449 -16.34 15.48 38.46
CA ARG A 449 -16.76 15.70 37.07
C ARG A 449 -17.28 17.13 36.92
N SER A 450 -16.91 17.79 35.82
CA SER A 450 -17.54 19.04 35.39
C SER A 450 -17.48 19.14 33.87
N GLU A 451 -18.63 19.01 33.22
CA GLU A 451 -18.79 19.48 31.84
C GLU A 451 -18.79 21.01 31.84
N PRO A 452 -18.21 21.64 30.80
CA PRO A 452 -19.01 22.62 30.08
C PRO A 452 -18.86 22.55 28.55
N ARG A 453 -19.77 23.26 27.86
CA ARG A 453 -19.86 23.39 26.39
C ARG A 453 -18.63 24.09 25.78
N PRO A 454 -18.24 23.78 24.52
CA PRO A 454 -17.20 24.51 23.79
C PRO A 454 -17.74 25.49 22.73
N THR A 455 -17.59 26.79 22.98
CA THR A 455 -17.36 27.91 22.02
C THR A 455 -16.62 29.03 22.80
N PRO A 456 -15.88 30.01 22.21
CA PRO A 456 -15.83 30.41 20.79
C PRO A 456 -14.43 30.75 20.17
N ALA A 457 -14.43 31.02 18.85
CA ALA A 457 -13.71 32.11 18.11
C ALA A 457 -12.16 32.36 18.09
N ARG A 458 -11.69 32.68 16.85
CA ARG A 458 -10.62 33.64 16.40
C ARG A 458 -9.10 33.29 16.35
N ARG A 459 -8.58 33.26 15.10
CA ARG A 459 -7.35 33.87 14.47
C ARG A 459 -6.04 34.10 15.27
N PRO A 460 -4.88 33.85 14.64
CA PRO A 460 -4.04 34.89 13.98
C PRO A 460 -4.14 34.85 12.42
N LEU A 461 -3.71 35.79 11.52
CA LEU A 461 -2.53 36.68 11.34
C LEU A 461 -1.25 35.92 10.87
N GLN A 462 -0.43 36.36 9.90
CA GLN A 462 -0.37 37.60 9.07
C GLN A 462 0.59 37.47 7.84
N PHE A 463 0.61 38.48 6.94
CA PHE A 463 1.72 38.88 6.00
C PHE A 463 2.03 37.94 4.78
N THR A 464 2.52 38.38 3.60
CA THR A 464 2.80 39.74 3.04
C THR A 464 2.75 39.79 1.49
N ALA A 465 2.65 41.01 0.94
CA ALA A 465 2.99 41.43 -0.45
C ALA A 465 2.14 40.87 -1.63
N GLY A 466 2.00 41.57 -2.77
CA GLY A 466 2.34 42.98 -3.03
C GLY A 466 3.06 43.24 -4.36
N THR A 467 2.34 43.27 -5.49
CA THR A 467 2.91 43.69 -6.78
C THR A 467 1.90 44.42 -7.67
N THR A 468 2.38 45.55 -8.20
CA THR A 468 1.81 46.41 -9.24
C THR A 468 1.15 45.68 -10.41
N PHE A 469 -0.03 46.14 -10.85
CA PHE A 469 -0.44 46.04 -12.26
C PHE A 469 -0.03 47.33 -12.99
N ARG A 470 0.44 47.22 -14.23
CA ARG A 470 1.10 48.31 -14.97
C ARG A 470 0.23 48.82 -16.12
N GLU A 471 0.57 49.99 -16.68
CA GLU A 471 -0.22 50.62 -17.75
C GLU A 471 -0.33 49.75 -19.01
N THR A 472 -1.52 49.76 -19.62
CA THR A 472 -1.69 49.40 -21.03
C THR A 472 -1.55 50.66 -21.89
N ALA A 473 -0.41 50.80 -22.58
CA ALA A 473 -0.16 51.90 -23.51
C ALA A 473 0.35 51.34 -24.86
N TYR A 474 -0.26 51.84 -25.95
CA TYR A 474 0.22 51.82 -27.34
C TYR A 474 1.05 50.62 -27.83
N LYS A 475 0.40 49.70 -28.56
CA LYS A 475 0.63 49.55 -30.02
C LYS A 475 -0.47 48.76 -30.70
#